data_AF-A0A6V7WEA2-F1
#
_entry.id   AF-A0A6V7WEA2-F1
#
_cell.length_a   1.000
_cell.length_b   1.000
_cell.length_c   1.000
_cell.angle_alpha   90.00
_cell.angle_beta   90.00
_cell.angle_gamma   90.00
#
_symmetry.space_group_name_H-M   'P 1'
#
loop_
_entity.id
_entity.type
_entity.pdbx_description
1 polymer ?
#
loop_
_entity_poly.entity_id
_entity_poly.type
_entity_poly.pdbx_seq_one_letter_code
_entity_poly.pdbx_strand_id
1 'polypeptide(L)'
;MKVPLILENVIDTNTAANFNSHKEFFKKDVQNVRLSAFFDLKEDGNLDIMYEYEGPNGPMINFIKCDDKGDTTFLKVQIFTGPECSSGQCCDPETESSRRVKIGSGIAWQGACVSIRMADSGQGLIEQGMRNALQCQIPQTSHRILHNPFVLFGLSRSPNFVEEVHLGGPRWPELGKLQKDFIRQIVPNSRVIVIPPGLQDRSANWTSRLYVTPSRLIILSILVMVSMCIILLVLIAALHLRERQQDKKERQAQTHRFHFDAM
;
A
#
# COMPACT_ATOMS: atom_id res chain seq x y z
N MET A 1 27.55 2.88 -8.73
CA MET A 1 26.26 3.44 -9.24
C MET A 1 25.19 2.70 -8.47
N LYS A 2 24.49 3.29 -7.48
CA LYS A 2 23.64 2.51 -6.56
C LYS A 2 22.54 1.77 -7.33
N VAL A 3 22.70 0.46 -7.50
CA VAL A 3 21.68 -0.41 -8.09
C VAL A 3 20.66 -0.70 -6.98
N PRO A 4 19.38 -0.34 -7.15
CA PRO A 4 18.35 -0.66 -6.17
C PRO A 4 18.13 -2.18 -6.12
N LEU A 5 17.90 -2.71 -4.92
CA LEU A 5 17.50 -4.11 -4.74
C LEU A 5 16.01 -4.21 -5.10
N ILE A 6 15.72 -4.62 -6.32
CA ILE A 6 14.35 -4.83 -6.79
C ILE A 6 13.99 -6.30 -6.51
N LEU A 7 13.05 -6.54 -5.61
CA LEU A 7 12.43 -7.86 -5.47
C LEU A 7 11.44 -8.03 -6.63
N GLU A 8 11.78 -8.88 -7.58
CA GLU A 8 10.91 -9.22 -8.69
C GLU A 8 10.44 -10.67 -8.58
N ASN A 9 9.13 -10.88 -8.74
CA ASN A 9 8.56 -12.21 -8.90
C ASN A 9 8.77 -12.65 -10.35
N VAL A 10 9.87 -13.34 -10.60
CA VAL A 10 10.23 -13.90 -11.90
C VAL A 10 9.73 -15.34 -11.98
N ILE A 11 9.19 -15.72 -13.14
CA ILE A 11 8.83 -17.12 -13.41
C ILE A 11 10.11 -17.96 -13.36
N ASP A 12 10.13 -18.93 -12.45
CA ASP A 12 11.26 -19.86 -12.33
C ASP A 12 11.33 -20.74 -13.58
N THR A 13 12.28 -20.42 -14.47
CA THR A 13 12.47 -21.11 -15.75
C THR A 13 13.71 -22.02 -15.74
N ASN A 14 14.50 -22.05 -14.66
CA ASN A 14 15.74 -22.82 -14.57
C ASN A 14 15.97 -23.39 -13.16
N THR A 15 16.40 -24.66 -13.08
CA THR A 15 16.72 -25.43 -11.86
C THR A 15 17.88 -24.89 -10.99
N ALA A 16 18.36 -23.67 -11.24
CA ALA A 16 19.29 -22.96 -10.39
C ALA A 16 19.02 -21.46 -10.52
N ALA A 17 18.41 -20.86 -9.50
CA ALA A 17 18.30 -19.42 -9.39
C ALA A 17 19.72 -18.83 -9.25
N ASN A 18 20.32 -18.41 -10.37
CA ASN A 18 21.58 -17.68 -10.38
C ASN A 18 21.35 -16.29 -9.78
N PHE A 19 21.58 -16.18 -8.48
CA PHE A 19 21.55 -14.91 -7.76
C PHE A 19 22.83 -14.12 -8.09
N ASN A 20 22.74 -13.21 -9.07
CA ASN A 20 23.84 -12.29 -9.36
C ASN A 20 23.98 -11.28 -8.23
N SER A 21 24.83 -11.57 -7.24
CA SER A 21 25.13 -10.62 -6.16
C SER A 21 25.98 -9.47 -6.71
N HIS A 22 25.36 -8.32 -7.00
CA HIS A 22 26.13 -7.11 -7.28
C HIS A 22 26.76 -6.61 -5.97
N LYS A 23 28.08 -6.73 -5.82
CA LYS A 23 28.85 -6.41 -4.60
C LYS A 23 28.93 -4.92 -4.21
N GLU A 24 28.08 -4.03 -4.73
CA GLU A 24 28.12 -2.58 -4.42
C GLU A 24 27.38 -2.18 -3.12
N PHE A 25 26.87 -3.14 -2.33
CA PHE A 25 25.96 -2.85 -1.20
C PHE A 25 26.60 -2.15 0.01
N PHE A 26 27.89 -2.35 0.27
CA PHE A 26 28.53 -1.85 1.48
C PHE A 26 29.48 -0.69 1.18
N LYS A 27 29.07 0.53 1.55
CA LYS A 27 29.96 1.72 1.54
C LYS A 27 31.01 1.68 2.65
N LYS A 28 30.91 0.74 3.58
CA LYS A 28 31.82 0.51 4.70
C LYS A 28 31.82 -0.99 5.00
N ASP A 29 32.99 -1.62 5.00
CA ASP A 29 33.11 -3.03 5.40
C ASP A 29 32.71 -3.14 6.87
N VAL A 30 31.51 -3.68 7.11
CA VAL A 30 31.04 -4.01 8.46
C VAL A 30 31.59 -5.40 8.77
N GLN A 31 32.56 -5.47 9.67
CA GLN A 31 33.10 -6.73 10.16
C GLN A 31 32.28 -7.24 11.35
N ASN A 32 32.30 -8.56 11.56
CA ASN A 32 31.62 -9.24 12.68
C ASN A 32 30.08 -9.09 12.72
N VAL A 33 29.43 -9.18 11.55
CA VAL A 33 27.96 -9.29 11.46
C VAL A 33 27.53 -10.68 11.96
N ARG A 34 26.64 -10.72 12.95
CA ARG A 34 26.09 -11.95 13.54
C ARG A 34 24.73 -12.32 12.97
N LEU A 35 23.92 -11.32 12.62
CA LEU A 35 22.57 -11.51 12.09
C LEU A 35 22.26 -10.45 11.05
N SER A 36 21.48 -10.80 10.02
CA SER A 36 20.86 -9.86 9.09
C SER A 36 19.44 -10.28 8.76
N ALA A 37 18.53 -9.33 8.67
CA ALA A 37 17.15 -9.56 8.30
C ALA A 37 16.60 -8.39 7.46
N PHE A 38 15.62 -8.68 6.61
CA PHE A 38 14.90 -7.65 5.86
C PHE A 38 13.76 -7.10 6.69
N PHE A 39 13.70 -5.78 6.83
CA PHE A 39 12.67 -5.08 7.60
C PHE A 39 12.35 -3.74 6.93
N ASP A 40 11.07 -3.40 6.86
CA ASP A 40 10.60 -2.12 6.32
C ASP A 40 10.56 -1.08 7.45
N LEU A 41 11.63 -0.28 7.62
CA LEU A 41 11.75 0.66 8.74
C LEU A 41 10.87 1.90 8.55
N LYS A 42 10.68 2.34 7.30
CA LYS A 42 9.94 3.55 6.96
C LYS A 42 8.45 3.31 6.70
N GLU A 43 8.03 2.05 6.71
CA GLU A 43 6.68 1.66 6.29
C GLU A 43 6.35 2.16 4.87
N ASP A 44 7.38 2.25 4.02
CA ASP A 44 7.29 2.75 2.65
C ASP A 44 7.30 1.64 1.60
N GLY A 45 7.32 0.38 2.05
CA GLY A 45 7.28 -0.83 1.23
C GLY A 45 8.62 -1.25 0.64
N ASN A 46 9.66 -0.47 0.81
CA ASN A 46 11.02 -0.89 0.50
C ASN A 46 11.58 -1.66 1.71
N LEU A 47 12.14 -2.85 1.45
CA LEU A 47 12.80 -3.62 2.51
C LEU A 47 14.20 -3.07 2.76
N ASP A 48 14.41 -2.51 3.95
CA ASP A 48 15.72 -2.18 4.47
C ASP A 48 16.40 -3.44 5.06
N ILE A 49 17.71 -3.40 5.18
CA ILE A 49 18.46 -4.50 5.82
C ILE A 49 18.80 -4.09 7.24
N MET A 50 18.19 -4.76 8.21
CA MET A 50 18.59 -4.72 9.61
C MET A 50 19.74 -5.71 9.82
N TYR A 51 20.80 -5.31 10.51
CA TYR A 51 21.88 -6.23 10.86
C TYR A 51 22.37 -5.99 12.29
N GLU A 52 22.75 -7.10 12.94
CA GLU A 52 23.39 -7.14 14.25
C GLU A 52 24.88 -7.38 14.05
N TYR A 53 25.72 -6.56 14.66
CA TYR A 53 27.17 -6.70 14.64
C TYR A 53 27.74 -6.62 16.05
N GLU A 54 28.93 -7.20 16.24
CA GLU A 54 29.64 -7.13 17.52
C GLU A 54 30.38 -5.79 17.63
N GLY A 55 29.88 -4.92 18.52
CA GLY A 55 30.51 -3.66 18.85
C GLY A 55 31.45 -3.77 20.07
N PRO A 56 32.17 -2.68 20.39
CA PRO A 56 33.12 -2.66 21.52
C PRO A 56 32.46 -2.90 22.88
N ASN A 57 31.17 -2.61 23.02
CA ASN A 57 30.40 -2.74 24.28
C ASN A 57 29.33 -3.85 24.21
N GLY A 58 29.47 -4.81 23.27
CA GLY A 58 28.52 -5.90 23.07
C GLY A 58 27.75 -5.82 21.73
N PRO A 59 26.68 -6.61 21.56
CA PRO A 59 25.93 -6.66 20.32
C PRO A 59 25.20 -5.35 20.05
N MET A 60 25.36 -4.81 18.83
CA MET A 60 24.72 -3.59 18.38
C MET A 60 23.91 -3.86 17.11
N ILE A 61 22.80 -3.15 16.95
CA ILE A 61 21.92 -3.25 15.78
C ILE A 61 22.05 -1.97 14.96
N ASN A 62 22.12 -2.12 13.64
CA ASN A 62 22.10 -1.00 12.72
C ASN A 62 21.32 -1.36 11.44
N PHE A 63 21.00 -0.34 10.65
CA PHE A 63 20.17 -0.48 9.45
C PHE A 63 20.90 0.04 8.23
N ILE A 64 20.80 -0.70 7.13
CA ILE A 64 21.15 -0.25 5.79
C ILE A 64 19.86 0.16 5.11
N LYS A 65 19.72 1.46 4.87
CA LYS A 65 18.57 2.02 4.19
C LYS A 65 18.68 1.74 2.69
N CYS A 66 17.75 0.95 2.18
CA CYS A 66 17.60 0.60 0.78
C CYS A 66 16.51 1.50 0.16
N ASP A 67 16.81 2.80 0.08
CA ASP A 67 15.91 3.74 -0.56
C ASP A 67 15.94 3.49 -2.07
N ASP A 68 14.93 2.79 -2.59
CA ASP A 68 14.70 2.77 -4.02
C ASP A 68 14.19 4.15 -4.46
N LYS A 69 14.83 4.68 -5.50
CA LYS A 69 14.42 5.93 -6.17
C LYS A 69 13.63 5.65 -7.45
N GLY A 70 13.38 4.37 -7.78
CA GLY A 70 12.75 3.92 -9.01
C GLY A 70 11.23 3.69 -8.93
N ASP A 71 10.66 3.36 -10.08
CA ASP A 71 9.22 3.11 -10.31
C ASP A 71 8.80 1.66 -9.98
N THR A 72 9.42 1.05 -8.97
CA THR A 72 9.05 -0.30 -8.54
C THR A 72 7.79 -0.23 -7.70
N THR A 73 6.88 -1.16 -7.92
CA THR A 73 5.64 -1.22 -7.14
C THR A 73 5.60 -2.45 -6.26
N PHE A 74 4.98 -2.31 -5.10
CA PHE A 74 4.80 -3.38 -4.13
C PHE A 74 3.36 -3.49 -3.67
N LEU A 75 2.99 -4.64 -3.13
CA LEU A 75 1.74 -4.84 -2.41
C LEU A 75 2.06 -5.48 -1.06
N LYS A 76 1.75 -4.73 0.01
CA LYS A 76 1.93 -5.18 1.39
C LYS A 76 0.60 -5.71 1.91
N VAL A 77 0.54 -6.97 2.31
CA VAL A 77 -0.68 -7.56 2.89
C VAL A 77 -0.40 -8.04 4.30
N GLN A 78 -1.28 -7.67 5.22
CA GLN A 78 -1.22 -8.03 6.62
C GLN A 78 -2.53 -8.63 7.05
N ILE A 79 -2.47 -9.89 7.48
CA ILE A 79 -3.61 -10.54 8.09
C ILE A 79 -3.37 -10.54 9.60
N PHE A 80 -4.32 -10.00 10.35
CA PHE A 80 -4.30 -10.00 11.81
C PHE A 80 -5.33 -10.98 12.35
N THR A 81 -5.13 -11.45 13.57
CA THR A 81 -6.19 -12.12 14.33
C THR A 81 -7.31 -11.13 14.63
N GLY A 82 -8.57 -11.56 14.52
CA GLY A 82 -9.70 -10.74 14.95
C GLY A 82 -9.67 -10.46 16.45
N PRO A 83 -10.15 -9.29 16.91
CA PRO A 83 -10.37 -9.05 18.33
C PRO A 83 -11.55 -9.91 18.79
N GLU A 84 -11.26 -11.09 19.31
CA GLU A 84 -12.27 -11.96 19.87
C GLU A 84 -12.45 -11.65 21.35
N CYS A 85 -13.42 -10.79 21.62
CA CYS A 85 -13.71 -10.31 22.97
C CYS A 85 -14.98 -10.98 23.46
N SER A 86 -14.83 -12.23 23.89
CA SER A 86 -15.93 -13.09 24.34
C SER A 86 -16.69 -12.53 25.55
N SER A 87 -16.12 -11.57 26.29
CA SER A 87 -16.69 -10.98 27.50
C SER A 87 -16.89 -9.46 27.46
N GLY A 88 -16.75 -8.80 26.30
CA GLY A 88 -16.87 -7.33 26.21
C GLY A 88 -15.77 -6.55 26.97
N GLN A 89 -14.71 -7.25 27.39
CA GLN A 89 -13.66 -6.73 28.28
C GLN A 89 -12.29 -6.69 27.60
N CYS A 90 -12.26 -6.44 26.29
CA CYS A 90 -11.02 -6.08 25.63
C CYS A 90 -10.92 -4.58 25.50
N CYS A 91 -9.88 -4.00 26.09
CA CYS A 91 -9.23 -2.73 25.75
C CYS A 91 -10.08 -1.69 24.97
N ASP A 92 -11.27 -1.35 25.48
CA ASP A 92 -11.93 -0.10 25.12
C ASP A 92 -11.64 0.91 26.22
N PRO A 93 -10.86 1.96 25.95
CA PRO A 93 -11.06 3.21 26.67
C PRO A 93 -12.42 3.74 26.21
N GLU A 94 -13.43 3.49 27.05
CA GLU A 94 -14.69 4.24 27.21
C GLU A 94 -15.18 5.00 25.96
N THR A 95 -15.90 4.35 25.05
CA THR A 95 -17.08 4.98 24.40
C THR A 95 -17.90 3.97 23.60
N GLU A 96 -19.15 3.76 24.02
CA GLU A 96 -20.21 2.93 23.40
C GLU A 96 -20.60 3.31 21.95
N SER A 97 -19.84 4.14 21.25
CA SER A 97 -20.18 4.65 19.91
C SER A 97 -19.37 4.03 18.75
N SER A 98 -18.41 3.14 19.01
CA SER A 98 -17.60 2.50 17.96
C SER A 98 -17.72 0.97 17.95
N ARG A 99 -18.83 0.45 17.38
CA ARG A 99 -18.87 -0.90 16.76
C ARG A 99 -17.93 -1.04 15.54
N ARG A 100 -17.00 -0.10 15.34
CA ARG A 100 -15.98 -0.21 14.30
C ARG A 100 -14.81 -0.96 14.92
N VAL A 101 -14.61 -2.19 14.48
CA VAL A 101 -13.38 -2.97 14.77
C VAL A 101 -12.19 -2.02 14.62
N LYS A 102 -11.47 -1.76 15.73
CA LYS A 102 -10.21 -1.00 15.72
C LYS A 102 -9.18 -1.85 15.00
N ILE A 103 -9.07 -1.65 13.68
CA ILE A 103 -8.11 -2.37 12.85
C ILE A 103 -6.70 -1.94 13.27
N GLY A 104 -5.92 -2.92 13.75
CA GLY A 104 -4.55 -2.72 14.23
C GLY A 104 -4.28 -3.18 15.67
N SER A 105 -5.29 -3.56 16.45
CA SER A 105 -5.12 -4.07 17.83
C SER A 105 -4.95 -5.59 17.93
N GLY A 106 -4.68 -6.27 16.81
CA GLY A 106 -4.47 -7.73 16.74
C GLY A 106 -3.01 -8.12 16.52
N ILE A 107 -2.70 -9.41 16.66
CA ILE A 107 -1.38 -9.97 16.31
C ILE A 107 -1.41 -10.51 14.87
N ALA A 108 -0.26 -10.59 14.20
CA ALA A 108 -0.19 -11.18 12.86
C ALA A 108 -0.69 -12.63 12.90
N TRP A 109 -1.61 -12.99 12.00
CA TRP A 109 -2.19 -14.33 11.98
C TRP A 109 -1.22 -15.31 11.32
N GLN A 110 -0.42 -15.98 12.14
CA GLN A 110 0.56 -16.96 11.70
C GLN A 110 -0.14 -18.15 11.00
N GLY A 111 0.40 -18.57 9.85
CA GLY A 111 -0.18 -19.61 9.00
C GLY A 111 -1.17 -19.09 7.97
N ALA A 112 -1.52 -17.80 7.97
CA ALA A 112 -2.34 -17.21 6.91
C ALA A 112 -1.52 -17.01 5.64
N CYS A 113 -2.14 -17.31 4.49
CA CYS A 113 -1.53 -17.25 3.17
C CYS A 113 -2.29 -16.29 2.26
N VAL A 114 -1.53 -15.62 1.41
CA VAL A 114 -2.04 -14.68 0.41
C VAL A 114 -1.54 -15.13 -0.94
N SER A 115 -2.45 -15.14 -1.92
CA SER A 115 -2.09 -15.37 -3.32
C SER A 115 -2.57 -14.19 -4.14
N ILE A 116 -1.71 -13.64 -4.98
CA ILE A 116 -2.03 -12.55 -5.90
C ILE A 116 -2.12 -13.10 -7.31
N ARG A 117 -3.02 -12.50 -8.09
CA ARG A 117 -3.19 -12.75 -9.52
C ARG A 117 -3.19 -11.41 -10.24
N MET A 118 -2.29 -11.26 -11.22
CA MET A 118 -2.12 -10.02 -11.97
C MET A 118 -1.84 -10.32 -13.44
N ALA A 119 -2.31 -9.45 -14.33
CA ALA A 119 -1.90 -9.49 -15.73
C ALA A 119 -0.42 -9.14 -15.86
N ASP A 120 0.31 -9.91 -16.67
CA ASP A 120 1.67 -9.55 -17.06
C ASP A 120 1.63 -8.39 -18.06
N SER A 121 2.32 -7.29 -17.75
CA SER A 121 2.51 -6.15 -18.64
C SER A 121 3.86 -6.18 -19.37
N GLY A 122 4.62 -7.28 -19.27
CA GLY A 122 5.95 -7.42 -19.85
C GLY A 122 5.97 -7.59 -21.37
N GLN A 123 6.85 -6.82 -22.03
CA GLN A 123 7.28 -6.98 -23.43
C GLN A 123 8.15 -8.25 -23.61
N GLY A 124 7.60 -9.42 -23.28
CA GLY A 124 8.22 -10.72 -23.49
C GLY A 124 7.33 -11.64 -24.34
N LEU A 125 7.92 -12.68 -24.92
CA LEU A 125 7.37 -13.64 -25.91
C LEU A 125 6.03 -14.35 -25.58
N ILE A 126 5.38 -14.01 -24.46
CA ILE A 126 4.10 -14.58 -24.05
C ILE A 126 3.10 -13.43 -23.90
N GLU A 127 2.36 -13.18 -24.97
CA GLU A 127 1.20 -12.28 -24.95
C GLU A 127 0.20 -12.76 -23.86
N GLN A 128 -0.12 -11.89 -22.91
CA GLN A 128 -1.28 -12.01 -22.01
C GLN A 128 -1.30 -13.22 -21.04
N GLY A 129 -0.17 -13.53 -20.42
CA GLY A 129 -0.14 -14.45 -19.27
C GLY A 129 -0.60 -13.79 -17.97
N MET A 130 -1.35 -14.51 -17.13
CA MET A 130 -1.59 -14.10 -15.73
C MET A 130 -0.45 -14.59 -14.85
N ARG A 131 0.16 -13.70 -14.07
CA ARG A 131 1.13 -14.06 -13.03
C ARG A 131 0.42 -14.32 -11.72
N ASN A 132 0.73 -15.47 -11.12
CA ASN A 132 0.29 -15.84 -9.79
C ASN A 132 1.49 -15.87 -8.85
N ALA A 133 1.32 -15.35 -7.64
CA ALA A 133 2.33 -15.50 -6.59
C ALA A 133 1.67 -15.76 -5.25
N LEU A 134 2.25 -16.64 -4.45
CA LEU A 134 1.73 -17.04 -3.15
C LEU A 134 2.78 -16.83 -2.07
N GLN A 135 2.39 -16.21 -0.96
CA GLN A 135 3.24 -16.01 0.20
C GLN A 135 2.41 -16.10 1.50
N CYS A 136 3.00 -16.61 2.57
CA CYS A 136 2.33 -16.78 3.85
C CYS A 136 3.02 -16.01 4.98
N GLN A 137 2.26 -15.61 5.99
CA GLN A 137 2.78 -15.09 7.26
C GLN A 137 3.22 -16.28 8.11
N ILE A 138 4.52 -16.56 8.13
CA ILE A 138 5.07 -17.74 8.79
C ILE A 138 5.51 -17.39 10.22
N PRO A 139 5.23 -18.24 11.22
CA PRO A 139 5.78 -18.08 12.56
C PRO A 139 7.30 -18.24 12.56
N GLN A 140 7.97 -17.49 13.42
CA GLN A 140 9.40 -17.69 13.65
C GLN A 140 9.63 -18.90 14.57
N THR A 141 10.42 -19.87 14.11
CA THR A 141 10.72 -21.10 14.87
C THR A 141 12.17 -21.21 15.33
N SER A 142 13.05 -20.27 14.95
CA SER A 142 14.47 -20.29 15.30
C SER A 142 14.90 -19.12 16.19
N HIS A 143 15.90 -19.36 17.04
CA HIS A 143 16.55 -18.32 17.82
C HIS A 143 17.39 -17.44 16.87
N ARG A 144 17.06 -16.15 16.79
CA ARG A 144 17.73 -15.16 15.91
C ARG A 144 17.38 -15.24 14.43
N ILE A 145 16.09 -15.37 14.11
CA ILE A 145 15.56 -14.96 12.80
C ILE A 145 14.65 -13.76 13.06
N LEU A 146 14.36 -12.94 12.05
CA LEU A 146 13.29 -11.95 12.13
C LEU A 146 12.40 -12.16 10.92
N HIS A 147 11.17 -12.60 11.15
CA HIS A 147 10.15 -12.68 10.11
C HIS A 147 9.25 -11.47 10.16
N ASN A 148 8.90 -10.98 8.98
CA ASN A 148 8.01 -9.84 8.86
C ASN A 148 6.58 -10.26 9.23
N PRO A 149 5.85 -9.45 10.03
CA PRO A 149 4.46 -9.71 10.38
C PRO A 149 3.51 -9.44 9.20
N PHE A 150 4.01 -9.45 7.97
CA PHE A 150 3.33 -9.13 6.73
C PHE A 150 3.93 -9.90 5.58
N VAL A 151 3.14 -10.09 4.53
CA VAL A 151 3.63 -10.55 3.24
C VAL A 151 3.85 -9.34 2.33
N LEU A 152 4.89 -9.40 1.52
CA LEU A 152 5.27 -8.32 0.62
C LEU A 152 5.50 -8.90 -0.77
N PHE A 153 4.64 -8.50 -1.70
CA PHE A 153 4.79 -8.85 -3.10
C PHE A 153 5.49 -7.72 -3.83
N GLY A 154 6.61 -8.03 -4.47
CA GLY A 154 7.21 -7.14 -5.48
C GLY A 154 6.50 -7.33 -6.81
N LEU A 155 5.85 -6.28 -7.30
CA LEU A 155 5.01 -6.32 -8.51
C LEU A 155 5.72 -5.78 -9.76
N SER A 156 7.05 -5.62 -9.70
CA SER A 156 7.87 -5.04 -10.76
C SER A 156 7.46 -3.61 -11.12
N ARG A 157 7.84 -3.13 -12.30
CA ARG A 157 7.56 -1.78 -12.80
C ARG A 157 6.20 -1.72 -13.48
N SER A 158 5.35 -0.82 -12.99
CA SER A 158 4.11 -0.37 -13.61
C SER A 158 2.99 -1.41 -13.90
N PRO A 159 2.61 -2.30 -12.96
CA PRO A 159 1.30 -2.93 -13.03
C PRO A 159 0.21 -1.87 -12.78
N ASN A 160 -0.85 -1.85 -13.59
CA ASN A 160 -1.95 -0.91 -13.39
C ASN A 160 -2.79 -1.27 -12.14
N PHE A 161 -3.05 -2.56 -11.93
CA PHE A 161 -3.81 -3.10 -10.80
C PHE A 161 -3.46 -4.57 -10.60
N VAL A 162 -3.60 -5.05 -9.35
CA VAL A 162 -3.66 -6.48 -9.05
C VAL A 162 -5.10 -6.93 -9.21
N GLU A 163 -5.36 -7.89 -10.10
CA GLU A 163 -6.71 -8.33 -10.44
C GLU A 163 -7.43 -8.93 -9.24
N GLU A 164 -6.78 -9.88 -8.58
CA GLU A 164 -7.33 -10.60 -7.44
C GLU A 164 -6.24 -10.86 -6.39
N VAL A 165 -6.61 -10.62 -5.13
CA VAL A 165 -5.83 -10.98 -3.96
C VAL A 165 -6.66 -12.00 -3.18
N HIS A 166 -6.28 -13.26 -3.25
CA HIS A 166 -6.88 -14.36 -2.52
C HIS A 166 -6.24 -14.46 -1.13
N LEU A 167 -7.08 -14.52 -0.12
CA LEU A 167 -6.72 -14.57 1.29
C LEU A 167 -7.17 -15.93 1.83
N GLY A 168 -6.33 -16.58 2.62
CA GLY A 168 -6.63 -17.86 3.23
C GLY A 168 -5.99 -17.99 4.60
N GLY A 169 -6.66 -18.69 5.51
CA GLY A 169 -6.15 -18.92 6.86
C GLY A 169 -6.42 -20.34 7.35
N PRO A 170 -5.81 -20.72 8.49
CA PRO A 170 -6.12 -21.99 9.14
C PRO A 170 -7.61 -22.08 9.47
N ARG A 171 -8.17 -23.28 9.29
CA ARG A 171 -9.59 -23.55 9.50
C ARG A 171 -9.91 -23.59 10.99
N TRP A 172 -10.99 -22.90 11.40
CA TRP A 172 -11.60 -23.15 12.70
C TRP A 172 -12.38 -24.48 12.68
N PRO A 173 -12.08 -25.43 13.59
CA PRO A 173 -12.74 -26.74 13.62
C PRO A 173 -14.27 -26.65 13.66
N GLU A 174 -14.80 -25.70 14.44
CA GLU A 174 -16.23 -25.53 14.70
C GLU A 174 -17.02 -24.93 13.52
N LEU A 175 -16.37 -24.14 12.66
CA LEU A 175 -17.09 -23.35 11.65
C LEU A 175 -17.43 -24.14 10.37
N GLY A 176 -16.87 -25.34 10.19
CA GLY A 176 -17.18 -26.22 9.04
C GLY A 176 -16.78 -25.71 7.64
N LYS A 177 -16.47 -24.41 7.50
CA LYS A 177 -16.22 -23.69 6.24
C LYS A 177 -14.73 -23.41 6.06
N LEU A 178 -14.31 -23.36 4.79
CA LEU A 178 -12.97 -22.89 4.41
C LEU A 178 -12.84 -21.39 4.72
N GLN A 179 -11.80 -21.03 5.48
CA GLN A 179 -11.45 -19.65 5.78
C GLN A 179 -10.70 -19.06 4.58
N LYS A 180 -11.47 -18.51 3.64
CA LYS A 180 -10.93 -17.84 2.45
C LYS A 180 -11.79 -16.64 2.06
N ASP A 181 -11.15 -15.64 1.49
CA ASP A 181 -11.79 -14.48 0.88
C ASP A 181 -10.97 -13.98 -0.30
N PHE A 182 -11.52 -13.09 -1.11
CA PHE A 182 -10.78 -12.45 -2.19
C PHE A 182 -11.13 -10.97 -2.31
N ILE A 183 -10.12 -10.17 -2.65
CA ILE A 183 -10.27 -8.75 -2.92
C ILE A 183 -9.91 -8.51 -4.39
N ARG A 184 -10.73 -7.73 -5.09
CA ARG A 184 -10.51 -7.43 -6.52
C ARG A 184 -9.91 -6.04 -6.70
N GLN A 185 -9.16 -5.88 -7.80
CA GLN A 185 -8.69 -4.58 -8.30
C GLN A 185 -7.97 -3.73 -7.25
N ILE A 186 -6.87 -4.26 -6.72
CA ILE A 186 -6.05 -3.54 -5.75
C ILE A 186 -5.01 -2.68 -6.46
N VAL A 187 -4.92 -1.41 -6.06
CA VAL A 187 -3.93 -0.47 -6.57
C VAL A 187 -2.55 -0.84 -5.99
N PRO A 188 -1.48 -0.83 -6.81
CA PRO A 188 -0.11 -1.03 -6.32
C PRO A 188 0.30 0.06 -5.30
N ASN A 189 1.42 -0.16 -4.59
CA ASN A 189 1.93 0.72 -3.54
C ASN A 189 0.94 0.95 -2.38
N SER A 190 0.13 -0.07 -2.13
CA SER A 190 -0.85 -0.08 -1.06
C SER A 190 -0.53 -1.13 -0.01
N ARG A 191 -1.03 -0.86 1.19
CA ARG A 191 -1.04 -1.76 2.33
C ARG A 191 -2.47 -2.21 2.58
N VAL A 192 -2.71 -3.50 2.41
CA VAL A 192 -3.99 -4.13 2.70
C VAL A 192 -3.90 -4.74 4.10
N ILE A 193 -4.78 -4.30 4.99
CA ILE A 193 -4.97 -4.91 6.30
C ILE A 193 -6.25 -5.72 6.27
N VAL A 194 -6.16 -6.98 6.68
CA VAL A 194 -7.23 -7.96 6.63
C VAL A 194 -7.44 -8.54 8.03
N ILE A 195 -8.69 -8.65 8.43
CA ILE A 195 -9.11 -9.31 9.66
C ILE A 195 -10.13 -10.39 9.28
N PRO A 196 -9.86 -11.67 9.62
CA PRO A 196 -10.78 -12.76 9.38
C PRO A 196 -12.02 -12.63 10.27
N PRO A 197 -13.11 -13.32 9.91
CA PRO A 197 -14.29 -13.36 10.77
C PRO A 197 -13.96 -13.98 12.13
N GLY A 198 -14.57 -13.44 13.19
CA GLY A 198 -14.52 -14.05 14.53
C GLY A 198 -15.40 -15.30 14.62
N LEU A 199 -15.19 -16.17 15.62
CA LEU A 199 -15.98 -17.40 15.78
C LEU A 199 -17.46 -17.09 16.04
N GLN A 200 -17.76 -15.97 16.72
CA GLN A 200 -19.13 -15.54 17.02
C GLN A 200 -19.82 -14.82 15.87
N ASP A 201 -19.10 -14.46 14.80
CA ASP A 201 -19.68 -13.78 13.66
C ASP A 201 -20.41 -14.77 12.74
N ARG A 202 -21.73 -14.84 12.89
CA ARG A 202 -22.61 -15.70 12.10
C ARG A 202 -22.55 -15.41 10.60
N SER A 203 -22.13 -14.21 10.20
CA SER A 203 -22.02 -13.81 8.81
C SER A 203 -20.74 -14.28 8.13
N ALA A 204 -19.71 -14.68 8.91
CA ALA A 204 -18.41 -15.13 8.42
C ALA A 204 -17.74 -14.18 7.40
N ASN A 205 -18.00 -12.87 7.52
CA ASN A 205 -17.48 -11.86 6.61
C ASN A 205 -16.08 -11.42 7.03
N TRP A 206 -15.17 -11.36 6.06
CA TRP A 206 -13.84 -10.80 6.26
C TRP A 206 -13.92 -9.28 6.22
N THR A 207 -13.14 -8.62 7.07
CA THR A 207 -13.05 -7.16 7.06
C THR A 207 -11.68 -6.75 6.54
N SER A 208 -11.66 -5.91 5.51
CA SER A 208 -10.44 -5.42 4.89
C SER A 208 -10.40 -3.90 4.87
N ARG A 209 -9.19 -3.32 5.03
CA ARG A 209 -8.92 -1.89 4.85
C ARG A 209 -7.70 -1.71 3.97
N LEU A 210 -7.85 -0.84 2.97
CA LEU A 210 -6.79 -0.46 2.05
C LEU A 210 -6.22 0.88 2.50
N TYR A 211 -4.92 0.91 2.77
CA TYR A 211 -4.14 2.11 3.00
C TYR A 211 -3.27 2.34 1.79
N VAL A 212 -3.39 3.50 1.16
CA VAL A 212 -2.52 3.86 0.04
C VAL A 212 -1.33 4.64 0.59
N THR A 213 -0.12 4.19 0.27
CA THR A 213 1.10 4.89 0.69
C THR A 213 1.21 6.16 -0.15
N PRO A 214 1.18 7.37 0.46
CA PRO A 214 1.22 8.61 -0.30
C PRO A 214 2.57 8.74 -1.00
N SER A 215 2.59 8.52 -2.32
CA SER A 215 3.80 8.74 -3.12
C SER A 215 3.97 10.23 -3.42
N ARG A 216 5.23 10.67 -3.58
CA ARG A 216 5.55 12.05 -4.00
C ARG A 216 4.83 12.44 -5.30
N LEU A 217 4.65 11.47 -6.19
CA LEU A 217 3.96 11.65 -7.47
C LEU A 217 2.47 12.00 -7.26
N ILE A 218 1.78 11.32 -6.33
CA ILE A 218 0.36 11.62 -6.05
C ILE A 218 0.20 13.05 -5.54
N ILE A 219 1.07 13.49 -4.63
CA ILE A 219 1.03 14.86 -4.07
C ILE A 219 1.25 15.89 -5.18
N LEU A 220 2.20 15.65 -6.08
CA LEU A 220 2.48 16.53 -7.22
C LEU A 220 1.28 16.60 -8.17
N SER A 221 0.63 15.47 -8.47
CA SER A 221 -0.57 15.43 -9.30
C SER A 221 -1.75 16.19 -8.68
N ILE A 222 -1.96 16.08 -7.36
CA ILE A 222 -2.99 16.84 -6.65
C ILE A 222 -2.71 18.34 -6.74
N LEU A 223 -1.45 18.76 -6.55
CA LEU A 223 -1.06 20.17 -6.66
C LEU A 223 -1.34 20.68 -8.07
N VAL A 224 -0.95 19.92 -9.11
CA VAL A 224 -1.23 20.28 -10.50
C VAL A 224 -2.74 20.38 -10.76
N MET A 225 -3.55 19.43 -10.29
CA MET A 225 -5.01 19.49 -10.41
C MET A 225 -5.61 20.72 -9.75
N VAL A 226 -5.20 21.03 -8.52
CA VAL A 226 -5.66 22.23 -7.79
C VAL A 226 -5.26 23.49 -8.55
N SER A 227 -4.03 23.55 -9.08
CA SER A 227 -3.57 24.71 -9.86
C SER A 227 -4.41 24.93 -11.11
N MET A 228 -4.75 23.87 -11.84
CA MET A 228 -5.61 23.93 -13.03
C MET A 228 -7.03 24.39 -12.67
N CYS A 229 -7.60 23.87 -11.58
CA CYS A 229 -8.91 24.32 -11.09
C CYS A 229 -8.91 25.82 -10.75
N ILE A 230 -7.86 26.33 -10.10
CA ILE A 230 -7.74 27.76 -9.76
C ILE A 230 -7.67 28.61 -11.03
N ILE A 231 -6.86 28.21 -12.01
CA ILE A 231 -6.74 28.93 -13.29
C ILE A 231 -8.09 29.03 -14.00
N LEU A 232 -8.84 27.93 -14.05
CA LEU A 232 -10.18 27.90 -14.63
C LEU A 232 -11.15 28.83 -13.88
N LEU A 233 -11.13 28.81 -12.55
CA LEU A 233 -11.98 29.71 -11.74
C LEU A 233 -11.66 31.18 -11.98
N VAL A 234 -10.37 31.54 -12.11
CA VAL A 234 -9.95 32.91 -12.42
C VAL A 234 -10.43 33.35 -13.81
N LEU A 235 -10.33 32.47 -14.82
CA LEU A 235 -10.83 32.76 -16.16
C LEU A 235 -12.35 32.98 -16.16
N ILE A 236 -13.09 32.10 -15.49
CA ILE A 236 -14.55 32.23 -15.35
C ILE A 236 -14.91 33.54 -14.64
N ALA A 237 -14.24 33.87 -13.54
CA ALA A 237 -14.49 35.11 -12.80
C ALA A 237 -14.17 36.35 -13.65
N ALA A 238 -13.07 36.35 -14.40
CA ALA A 238 -12.69 37.45 -15.29
C ALA A 238 -13.71 37.65 -16.42
N LEU A 239 -14.18 36.57 -17.02
CA LEU A 239 -15.25 36.58 -18.03
C LEU A 239 -16.56 37.13 -17.44
N HIS A 240 -16.94 36.66 -16.25
CA HIS A 240 -18.17 37.11 -15.59
C HIS A 240 -18.13 38.60 -15.19
N LEU A 241 -16.96 39.11 -14.80
CA LEU A 241 -16.79 40.54 -14.54
C LEU A 241 -16.88 41.37 -15.82
N ARG A 242 -16.34 40.88 -16.93
CA ARG A 242 -16.46 41.55 -18.25
C ARG A 242 -17.90 41.58 -18.74
N GLU A 243 -18.60 40.46 -18.64
CA GLU A 243 -20.03 40.35 -18.92
C GLU A 243 -20.83 41.36 -18.09
N ARG A 244 -20.62 41.38 -16.76
CA ARG A 244 -21.26 42.37 -15.89
C ARG A 244 -20.94 43.82 -16.23
N GLN A 245 -19.76 44.10 -16.78
CA GLN A 245 -19.43 45.46 -17.23
C GLN A 245 -20.15 45.82 -18.54
N GLN A 246 -20.32 44.87 -19.45
CA GLN A 246 -21.07 45.09 -20.69
C GLN A 246 -22.56 45.29 -20.41
N ASP A 247 -23.16 44.45 -19.57
CA ASP A 247 -24.55 44.59 -19.13
C ASP A 247 -24.84 45.97 -18.49
N LYS A 248 -23.89 46.48 -17.71
CA LYS A 248 -24.01 47.83 -17.10
C LYS A 248 -24.01 48.92 -18.17
N LYS A 249 -23.17 48.82 -19.20
CA LYS A 249 -23.12 49.78 -20.31
C LYS A 249 -24.40 49.75 -21.13
N GLU A 250 -24.95 48.57 -21.41
CA GLU A 250 -26.21 48.43 -22.15
C GLU A 250 -27.41 49.03 -21.39
N ARG A 251 -27.51 48.79 -20.08
CA ARG A 251 -28.57 49.37 -19.23
C ARG A 251 -28.51 50.90 -19.19
N GLN A 252 -27.32 51.49 -19.17
CA GLN A 252 -27.14 52.95 -19.20
C GLN A 252 -27.56 53.53 -20.57
N ALA A 253 -27.22 52.85 -21.67
CA ALA A 253 -27.64 53.28 -23.00
C ALA A 253 -29.18 53.22 -23.18
N GLN A 254 -29.84 52.21 -22.63
CA GLN A 254 -31.31 52.09 -22.68
C GLN A 254 -32.00 53.19 -21.85
N THR A 255 -31.53 53.47 -20.62
CA THR A 255 -32.12 54.52 -19.77
C THR A 255 -31.98 55.91 -20.37
N HIS A 256 -30.85 56.22 -21.02
CA HIS A 256 -30.70 57.47 -21.77
C HIS A 256 -31.65 57.56 -22.97
N ARG A 257 -31.99 56.44 -23.62
CA ARG A 257 -32.93 56.41 -24.75
C ARG A 257 -34.36 56.70 -24.33
N PHE A 258 -34.80 56.15 -23.20
CA PHE A 258 -36.14 56.44 -22.64
C PHE A 258 -36.30 57.89 -22.18
N HIS A 259 -35.23 58.55 -21.74
CA HIS A 259 -35.29 59.93 -21.30
C HIS A 259 -35.47 60.93 -22.47
N PHE A 260 -35.17 60.52 -23.71
CA PHE A 260 -35.34 61.33 -24.93
C PHE A 260 -36.68 61.09 -25.64
N ASP A 261 -37.37 59.98 -25.38
CA ASP A 261 -38.63 59.62 -26.04
C ASP A 261 -39.89 60.17 -25.32
N ALA A 262 -39.68 60.88 -24.20
CA ALA A 262 -40.73 61.46 -23.35
C ALA A 262 -40.77 63.01 -23.37
N MET A 263 -39.96 63.65 -24.23
CA MET A 263 -40.05 65.08 -24.57
C MET A 263 -40.51 65.23 -26.02
#